data_AF-A0A815WWV1-F1
#
_entry.id   AF-A0A815WWV1-F1
#
_cell.length_a   1.000
_cell.length_b   1.000
_cell.length_c   1.000
_cell.angle_alpha   90.00
_cell.angle_beta   90.00
_cell.angle_gamma   90.00
#
_symmetry.space_group_name_H-M   'P 1'
#
loop_
_entity.id
_entity.type
_entity.pdbx_description
1 polymer ?
#
loop_
_entity_poly.entity_id
_entity_poly.type
_entity_poly.pdbx_seq_one_letter_code
_entity_poly.pdbx_strand_id
1 'polypeptide(L)'
;LTIDNENLRIIPARATIYVQLVQSSFLQEFHTLKNLSETNQKIKIPDDCRHLAGNTIFDLNANEIKNYIRPLSKPIPVFDFDFKSLDDKTNFTKEKILENIQCDYEGQIDAFVMWWNLDMDEQGEIQLGTIPSWCYDDKEKEQNVQWREHWIHAIYYPQQPKIVKAKDQVSLYCFHDEYSLYFDVGTLPFPSKSFTPT
;
A
#
# COMPACT_ATOMS: atom_id res chain seq x y z
N LEU A 1 -10.87 33.10 16.87
CA LEU A 1 -10.64 31.89 17.69
C LEU A 1 -9.16 31.87 18.03
N THR A 2 -8.81 31.97 19.30
CA THR A 2 -7.42 31.77 19.74
C THR A 2 -7.32 30.31 20.15
N ILE A 3 -6.51 29.52 19.44
CA ILE A 3 -6.29 28.12 19.76
C ILE A 3 -5.29 28.07 20.92
N ASP A 4 -5.70 27.45 22.04
CA ASP A 4 -4.80 27.14 23.14
C ASP A 4 -3.99 25.89 22.77
N ASN A 5 -2.78 26.11 22.26
CA ASN A 5 -1.91 25.03 21.80
C ASN A 5 -1.44 24.10 22.92
N GLU A 6 -1.42 24.56 24.18
CA GLU A 6 -0.97 23.72 25.31
C GLU A 6 -2.03 22.68 25.70
N ASN A 7 -3.31 23.06 25.61
CA ASN A 7 -4.44 22.18 25.90
C ASN A 7 -5.13 21.60 24.66
N LEU A 8 -4.55 21.82 23.47
CA LEU A 8 -5.10 21.31 22.23
C LEU A 8 -5.08 19.77 22.21
N ARG A 9 -6.25 19.20 21.97
CA ARG A 9 -6.46 17.78 21.68
C ARG A 9 -6.97 17.66 20.25
N ILE A 10 -6.37 16.78 19.48
CA ILE A 10 -6.75 16.51 18.09
C ILE A 10 -7.25 15.08 18.03
N ILE A 11 -8.39 14.89 17.37
CA ILE A 11 -9.02 13.59 17.17
C ILE A 11 -9.29 13.45 15.66
N PRO A 12 -8.70 12.47 14.98
CA PRO A 12 -7.74 11.48 15.49
C PRO A 12 -6.42 12.12 15.97
N ALA A 13 -5.73 11.46 16.90
CA ALA A 13 -4.43 11.91 17.41
C ALA A 13 -3.30 11.55 16.45
N ARG A 14 -3.35 10.34 15.87
CA ARG A 14 -2.36 9.85 14.91
C ARG A 14 -2.98 9.02 13.81
N ALA A 15 -2.25 8.87 12.70
CA ALA A 15 -2.54 7.92 11.64
C ALA A 15 -1.28 7.15 11.25
N THR A 16 -1.42 5.84 11.02
CA THR A 16 -0.37 5.01 10.42
C THR A 16 -0.88 4.41 9.12
N ILE A 17 -0.12 4.57 8.04
CA ILE A 17 -0.31 3.86 6.77
C ILE A 17 0.45 2.54 6.84
N TYR A 18 -0.19 1.47 6.41
CA TYR A 18 0.38 0.14 6.30
C TYR A 18 0.36 -0.32 4.86
N VAL A 19 1.37 -1.10 4.49
CA VAL A 19 1.44 -1.82 3.22
C VAL A 19 1.76 -3.29 3.50
N GLN A 20 1.22 -4.19 2.69
CA GLN A 20 1.61 -5.59 2.68
C GLN A 20 1.95 -6.05 1.27
N LEU A 21 3.07 -6.78 1.14
CA LEU A 21 3.48 -7.38 -0.12
C LEU A 21 2.58 -8.59 -0.39
N VAL A 22 1.96 -8.67 -1.56
CA VAL A 22 1.06 -9.78 -1.89
C VAL A 22 1.36 -10.39 -3.26
N GLN A 23 1.08 -11.68 -3.38
CA GLN A 23 0.93 -12.37 -4.65
C GLN A 23 -0.55 -12.51 -4.97
N SER A 24 -0.95 -12.14 -6.19
CA SER A 24 -2.31 -12.29 -6.70
C SER A 24 -2.34 -12.20 -8.22
N SER A 25 -2.54 -13.34 -8.87
CA SER A 25 -2.77 -13.36 -10.31
C SER A 25 -4.06 -12.63 -10.71
N PHE A 26 -5.04 -12.56 -9.80
CA PHE A 26 -6.29 -11.82 -10.00
C PHE A 26 -6.05 -10.30 -10.06
N LEU A 27 -5.30 -9.73 -9.11
CA LEU A 27 -4.96 -8.30 -9.14
C LEU A 27 -4.12 -7.94 -10.38
N GLN A 28 -3.24 -8.83 -10.82
CA GLN A 28 -2.48 -8.64 -12.06
C GLN A 28 -3.36 -8.48 -13.30
N GLU A 29 -4.59 -9.01 -13.31
CA GLU A 29 -5.49 -8.87 -14.46
C GLU A 29 -6.00 -7.44 -14.64
N PHE A 30 -5.99 -6.64 -13.58
CA PHE A 30 -6.37 -5.22 -13.63
C PHE A 30 -5.22 -4.31 -14.05
N HIS A 31 -3.98 -4.82 -14.03
CA HIS A 31 -2.78 -4.01 -14.22
C HIS A 31 -1.98 -4.38 -15.47
N THR A 32 -1.94 -5.67 -15.82
CA THR A 32 -1.08 -6.18 -16.89
C THR A 32 -1.86 -6.45 -18.18
N LEU A 33 -1.38 -5.88 -19.30
CA LEU A 33 -1.88 -6.21 -20.63
C LEU A 33 -1.38 -7.60 -21.08
N LYS A 34 -2.32 -8.53 -21.28
CA LYS A 34 -2.03 -9.89 -21.76
C LYS A 34 -2.03 -9.96 -23.29
N ASN A 35 -1.19 -10.82 -23.85
CA ASN A 35 -1.26 -11.15 -25.28
C ASN A 35 -2.58 -11.89 -25.56
N LEU A 36 -3.21 -11.59 -26.69
CA LEU A 36 -4.40 -12.31 -27.14
C LEU A 36 -3.99 -13.32 -28.21
N SER A 37 -4.20 -14.60 -27.93
CA SER A 37 -3.84 -15.70 -28.82
C SER A 37 -5.01 -16.63 -29.17
N GLU A 38 -6.24 -16.25 -28.85
CA GLU A 38 -7.41 -17.14 -28.94
C GLU A 38 -8.04 -17.25 -30.34
N THR A 39 -7.54 -16.51 -31.34
CA THR A 39 -8.02 -16.61 -32.73
C THR A 39 -6.86 -16.68 -33.72
N ASN A 40 -7.15 -16.92 -35.01
CA ASN A 40 -6.17 -16.92 -36.12
C ASN A 40 -5.33 -15.61 -36.25
N GLN A 41 -5.53 -14.64 -35.36
CA GLN A 41 -4.76 -13.42 -35.23
C GLN A 41 -4.14 -13.36 -33.83
N LYS A 42 -2.81 -13.23 -33.78
CA LYS A 42 -2.04 -13.05 -32.53
C LYS A 42 -1.83 -11.56 -32.30
N ILE A 43 -2.39 -11.02 -31.22
CA ILE A 43 -2.10 -9.65 -30.79
C ILE A 43 -1.01 -9.74 -29.72
N LYS A 44 0.20 -9.34 -30.09
CA LYS A 44 1.33 -9.20 -29.16
C LYS A 44 1.37 -7.78 -28.66
N ILE A 45 1.28 -7.61 -27.34
CA ILE A 45 1.51 -6.32 -26.69
C ILE A 45 3.02 -6.00 -26.79
N PRO A 46 3.40 -4.81 -27.26
CA PRO A 46 4.80 -4.36 -27.25
C PRO A 46 5.38 -4.44 -25.85
N ASP A 47 6.64 -4.84 -25.74
CA ASP A 47 7.28 -5.06 -24.44
C ASP A 47 7.38 -3.74 -23.64
N ASP A 48 7.54 -2.61 -24.32
CA ASP A 48 7.52 -1.26 -23.74
C ASP A 48 6.16 -0.90 -23.09
N CYS A 49 5.07 -1.56 -23.49
CA CYS A 49 3.73 -1.33 -22.94
C CYS A 49 3.39 -2.26 -21.77
N ARG A 50 4.23 -3.25 -21.46
CA ARG A 50 3.98 -4.24 -20.38
C ARG A 50 4.23 -3.69 -18.98
N HIS A 51 5.04 -2.63 -18.89
CA HIS A 51 5.53 -2.07 -17.63
C HIS A 51 5.11 -0.62 -17.42
N LEU A 52 4.13 -0.14 -18.21
CA LEU A 52 3.52 1.18 -17.99
C LEU A 52 2.56 1.08 -16.81
N ALA A 53 3.11 0.87 -15.62
CA ALA A 53 2.33 0.88 -14.41
C ALA A 53 1.73 2.28 -14.26
N GLY A 54 0.39 2.35 -14.33
CA GLY A 54 -0.32 3.56 -13.93
C GLY A 54 -0.05 3.82 -12.45
N ASN A 55 0.38 5.03 -12.12
CA ASN A 55 0.64 5.47 -10.73
C ASN A 55 -0.65 5.86 -9.99
N THR A 56 -1.79 5.29 -10.38
CA THR A 56 -3.09 5.68 -9.83
C THR A 56 -3.53 4.67 -8.79
N ILE A 57 -4.07 5.19 -7.69
CA ILE A 57 -4.72 4.40 -6.66
C ILE A 57 -5.83 3.52 -7.27
N PHE A 58 -5.85 2.24 -6.89
CA PHE A 58 -6.94 1.33 -7.21
C PHE A 58 -7.66 0.92 -5.92
N ASP A 59 -8.73 1.63 -5.60
CA ASP A 59 -9.54 1.33 -4.41
C ASP A 59 -10.38 0.07 -4.63
N LEU A 60 -10.22 -0.90 -3.72
CA LEU A 60 -10.90 -2.19 -3.78
C LEU A 60 -11.09 -2.73 -2.36
N ASN A 61 -12.27 -3.29 -2.09
CA ASN A 61 -12.47 -4.01 -0.82
C ASN A 61 -11.71 -5.34 -0.87
N ALA A 62 -10.50 -5.35 -0.31
CA ALA A 62 -9.61 -6.49 -0.40
C ALA A 62 -10.12 -7.71 0.40
N ASN A 63 -11.02 -7.51 1.37
CA ASN A 63 -11.66 -8.60 2.10
C ASN A 63 -12.55 -9.48 1.21
N GLU A 64 -13.22 -8.88 0.22
CA GLU A 64 -14.09 -9.61 -0.71
C GLU A 64 -13.30 -10.51 -1.67
N ILE A 65 -12.02 -10.19 -1.90
CA ILE A 65 -11.13 -10.95 -2.77
C ILE A 65 -10.02 -11.66 -2.00
N LYS A 66 -10.14 -11.80 -0.68
CA LYS A 66 -9.08 -12.37 0.18
C LYS A 66 -8.59 -13.75 -0.27
N ASN A 67 -9.47 -14.56 -0.86
CA ASN A 67 -9.13 -15.89 -1.37
C ASN A 67 -8.21 -15.86 -2.61
N TYR A 68 -8.09 -14.71 -3.28
CA TYR A 68 -7.19 -14.47 -4.40
C TYR A 68 -5.91 -13.74 -3.99
N ILE A 69 -5.75 -13.40 -2.71
CA ILE A 69 -4.60 -12.69 -2.18
C ILE A 69 -3.80 -13.65 -1.32
N ARG A 70 -2.50 -13.80 -1.62
CA ARG A 70 -1.55 -14.47 -0.74
C ARG A 70 -0.55 -13.47 -0.19
N PRO A 71 -0.61 -13.14 1.12
CA PRO A 71 0.41 -12.32 1.76
C PRO A 71 1.80 -12.95 1.66
N LEU A 72 2.80 -12.14 1.29
CA LEU A 72 4.21 -12.52 1.24
C LEU A 72 5.02 -11.93 2.40
N SER A 73 4.48 -10.95 3.11
CA SER A 73 5.09 -10.30 4.27
C SER A 73 4.07 -10.11 5.39
N LYS A 74 4.55 -9.77 6.58
CA LYS A 74 3.72 -9.11 7.60
C LYS A 74 3.28 -7.70 7.14
N PRO A 75 2.26 -7.10 7.77
CA PRO A 75 1.98 -5.68 7.61
C PRO A 75 3.20 -4.81 7.91
N ILE A 76 3.46 -3.83 7.06
CA ILE A 76 4.63 -2.94 7.13
C ILE A 76 4.11 -1.52 7.41
N PRO A 77 4.43 -0.90 8.56
CA PRO A 77 4.09 0.50 8.78
C PRO A 77 4.99 1.38 7.90
N VAL A 78 4.38 2.10 6.95
CA VAL A 78 5.09 2.90 5.95
C VAL A 78 5.04 4.39 6.23
N PHE A 79 4.00 4.96 6.82
CA PHE A 79 4.01 6.36 7.23
C PHE A 79 3.26 6.54 8.53
N ASP A 80 3.74 7.45 9.36
CA ASP A 80 3.13 7.82 10.63
C ASP A 80 2.93 9.32 10.63
N PHE A 81 1.71 9.74 10.96
CA PHE A 81 1.28 11.12 11.04
C PHE A 81 0.84 11.40 12.48
N ASP A 82 1.52 12.33 13.14
CA ASP A 82 1.11 12.86 14.43
C ASP A 82 0.44 14.22 14.21
N PHE A 83 -0.89 14.25 14.23
CA PHE A 83 -1.66 15.43 13.86
C PHE A 83 -1.42 16.63 14.77
N LYS A 84 -0.90 16.42 15.99
CA LYS A 84 -0.52 17.50 16.91
C LYS A 84 0.80 18.16 16.52
N SER A 85 1.70 17.38 15.95
CA SER A 85 3.07 17.78 15.61
C SER A 85 3.26 18.08 14.12
N LEU A 86 2.23 17.93 13.29
CA LEU A 86 2.29 18.28 11.87
C LEU A 86 2.44 19.80 11.71
N ASP A 87 3.64 20.24 11.35
CA ASP A 87 3.89 21.60 10.84
C ASP A 87 3.61 21.61 9.33
N ASP A 88 2.81 22.60 8.88
CA ASP A 88 2.44 22.85 7.49
C ASP A 88 3.65 22.98 6.56
N LYS A 89 4.86 23.25 7.07
CA LYS A 89 6.02 23.51 6.19
C LYS A 89 6.85 22.29 5.80
N THR A 90 6.66 21.13 6.45
CA THR A 90 7.62 20.02 6.33
C THR A 90 7.02 18.64 6.05
N ASN A 91 5.70 18.50 6.07
CA ASN A 91 5.05 17.18 5.97
C ASN A 91 4.28 16.91 4.67
N PHE A 92 4.33 17.81 3.70
CA PHE A 92 3.64 17.61 2.41
C PHE A 92 4.35 16.65 1.48
N THR A 93 5.65 16.38 1.65
CA THR A 93 6.35 15.43 0.78
C THR A 93 7.38 14.68 1.58
N LYS A 94 7.32 13.35 1.51
CA LYS A 94 8.27 12.49 2.20
C LYS A 94 8.61 11.29 1.35
N GLU A 95 9.90 11.00 1.31
CA GLU A 95 10.47 9.83 0.69
C GLU A 95 11.26 9.05 1.74
N LYS A 96 11.12 7.73 1.75
CA LYS A 96 12.02 6.86 2.52
C LYS A 96 12.14 5.47 1.92
N ILE A 97 13.22 4.80 2.28
CA ILE A 97 13.45 3.40 1.95
C ILE A 97 13.38 2.61 3.26
N LEU A 98 12.49 1.63 3.32
CA LEU A 98 12.47 0.65 4.39
C LEU A 98 13.31 -0.54 3.97
N GLU A 99 14.41 -0.79 4.66
CA GLU A 99 15.29 -1.93 4.40
C GLU A 99 14.86 -3.17 5.19
N ASN A 100 15.35 -4.34 4.77
CA ASN A 100 15.23 -5.59 5.49
C ASN A 100 13.79 -6.08 5.73
N ILE A 101 12.87 -5.75 4.81
CA ILE A 101 11.51 -6.30 4.83
C ILE A 101 11.60 -7.78 4.52
N GLN A 102 11.32 -8.63 5.51
CA GLN A 102 11.35 -10.07 5.35
C GLN A 102 10.13 -10.57 4.58
N CYS A 103 10.37 -11.37 3.54
CA CYS A 103 9.34 -12.17 2.89
C CYS A 103 9.19 -13.50 3.62
N ASP A 104 8.00 -13.80 4.12
CA ASP A 104 7.73 -15.04 4.85
C ASP A 104 7.57 -16.25 3.92
N TYR A 105 7.19 -16.00 2.67
CA TYR A 105 6.94 -17.02 1.65
C TYR A 105 7.62 -16.69 0.33
N GLU A 106 8.01 -17.72 -0.42
CA GLU A 106 8.45 -17.55 -1.81
C GLU A 106 7.26 -17.16 -2.69
N GLY A 107 7.46 -16.34 -3.72
CA GLY A 107 6.41 -15.88 -4.61
C GLY A 107 6.83 -14.72 -5.51
N GLN A 108 5.90 -14.22 -6.32
CA GLN A 108 6.07 -12.96 -7.04
C GLN A 108 5.29 -11.87 -6.29
N ILE A 109 5.95 -10.74 -6.01
CA ILE A 109 5.28 -9.54 -5.51
C ILE A 109 4.49 -8.96 -6.68
N ASP A 110 3.18 -9.16 -6.66
CA ASP A 110 2.26 -8.75 -7.72
C ASP A 110 1.66 -7.38 -7.44
N ALA A 111 1.38 -7.10 -6.17
CA ALA A 111 0.76 -5.87 -5.73
C ALA A 111 1.12 -5.59 -4.27
N PHE A 112 0.73 -4.39 -3.84
CA PHE A 112 0.76 -3.92 -2.47
C PHE A 112 -0.68 -3.67 -2.03
N VAL A 113 -1.10 -4.30 -0.93
CA VAL A 113 -2.36 -3.91 -0.27
C VAL A 113 -2.02 -2.82 0.75
N MET A 114 -2.63 -1.65 0.60
CA MET A 114 -2.47 -0.50 1.48
C MET A 114 -3.74 -0.26 2.28
N TRP A 115 -3.56 0.11 3.55
CA TRP A 115 -4.62 0.57 4.43
C TRP A 115 -4.06 1.54 5.47
N TRP A 116 -4.95 2.11 6.29
CA TRP A 116 -4.57 3.00 7.38
C TRP A 116 -5.19 2.56 8.70
N ASN A 117 -4.59 3.03 9.78
CA ASN A 117 -5.13 2.94 11.14
C ASN A 117 -5.02 4.31 11.81
N LEU A 118 -6.06 4.72 12.52
CA LEU A 118 -6.14 5.95 13.29
C LEU A 118 -6.14 5.60 14.77
N ASP A 119 -5.29 6.29 15.52
CA ASP A 119 -5.42 6.34 16.97
C ASP A 119 -6.34 7.52 17.30
N MET A 120 -7.50 7.21 17.88
CA MET A 120 -8.53 8.21 18.21
C MET A 120 -8.18 9.00 19.48
N ASP A 121 -7.26 8.47 20.29
CA ASP A 121 -6.70 9.08 21.49
C ASP A 121 -5.16 9.03 21.47
N GLU A 122 -4.52 9.78 22.37
CA GLU A 122 -3.05 9.85 22.42
C GLU A 122 -2.42 8.52 22.90
N GLN A 123 -3.20 7.71 23.62
CA GLN A 123 -2.79 6.43 24.16
C GLN A 123 -2.84 5.30 23.10
N GLY A 124 -3.63 5.46 22.04
CA GLY A 124 -3.88 4.43 21.04
C GLY A 124 -4.78 3.29 21.55
N GLU A 125 -5.59 3.54 22.58
CA GLU A 125 -6.49 2.53 23.14
C GLU A 125 -7.74 2.37 22.28
N ILE A 126 -8.17 3.47 21.64
CA ILE A 126 -9.30 3.48 20.71
C ILE A 126 -8.74 3.63 19.29
N GLN A 127 -8.86 2.56 18.51
CA GLN A 127 -8.37 2.53 17.14
C GLN A 127 -9.50 2.40 16.12
N LEU A 128 -9.32 3.08 15.00
CA LEU A 128 -10.18 2.96 13.83
C LEU A 128 -9.31 2.75 12.61
N GLY A 129 -9.51 1.67 11.86
CA GLY A 129 -8.72 1.41 10.67
C GLY A 129 -9.46 0.59 9.63
N THR A 130 -8.87 0.53 8.44
CA THR A 130 -9.29 -0.34 7.33
C THR A 130 -8.46 -1.61 7.27
N ILE A 131 -8.08 -2.16 8.43
CA ILE A 131 -7.20 -3.34 8.53
C ILE A 131 -7.85 -4.54 7.80
N PRO A 132 -7.17 -5.16 6.82
CA PRO A 132 -7.66 -6.37 6.18
C PRO A 132 -7.94 -7.49 7.18
N SER A 133 -8.99 -8.25 6.94
CA SER A 133 -9.46 -9.33 7.83
C SER A 133 -8.36 -10.34 8.17
N TRP A 134 -7.56 -10.74 7.18
CA TRP A 134 -6.48 -11.70 7.38
C TRP A 134 -5.28 -11.17 8.18
N CYS A 135 -5.26 -9.89 8.56
CA CYS A 135 -4.21 -9.32 9.40
C CYS A 135 -4.55 -9.40 10.90
N TYR A 136 -5.75 -9.86 11.27
CA TYR A 136 -6.11 -10.11 12.67
C TYR A 136 -5.69 -11.51 13.09
N ASP A 137 -4.88 -11.61 14.15
CA ASP A 137 -4.55 -12.90 14.78
C ASP A 137 -5.76 -13.50 15.52
N ASP A 138 -6.68 -12.63 15.97
CA ASP A 138 -7.90 -13.00 16.67
C ASP A 138 -9.02 -13.30 15.67
N LYS A 139 -9.47 -14.56 15.65
CA LYS A 139 -10.53 -15.04 14.76
C LYS A 139 -11.87 -14.35 14.98
N GLU A 140 -12.19 -13.94 16.21
CA GLU A 140 -13.43 -13.22 16.48
C GLU A 140 -13.38 -11.84 15.84
N LYS A 141 -12.23 -11.15 15.91
CA LYS A 141 -12.02 -9.87 15.22
C LYS A 141 -12.02 -10.02 13.71
N GLU A 142 -11.37 -11.06 13.17
CA GLU A 142 -11.39 -11.37 11.74
C GLU A 142 -12.82 -11.55 11.20
N GLN A 143 -13.69 -12.22 11.95
CA GLN A 143 -15.09 -12.46 11.56
C GLN A 143 -15.98 -11.23 11.74
N ASN A 144 -15.64 -10.35 12.68
CA ASN A 144 -16.42 -9.16 13.02
C ASN A 144 -15.84 -7.86 12.43
N VAL A 145 -15.03 -7.96 11.36
CA VAL A 145 -14.55 -6.79 10.63
C VAL A 145 -15.73 -5.98 10.12
N GLN A 146 -15.76 -4.70 10.50
CA GLN A 146 -16.85 -3.78 10.15
C GLN A 146 -16.73 -3.37 8.68
N TRP A 147 -17.72 -3.75 7.88
CA TRP A 147 -17.79 -3.36 6.48
C TRP A 147 -18.07 -1.86 6.33
N ARG A 148 -17.36 -1.20 5.40
CA ARG A 148 -17.55 0.21 5.03
C ARG A 148 -17.29 0.38 3.54
N GLU A 149 -18.00 1.30 2.90
CA GLU A 149 -17.83 1.61 1.47
C GLU A 149 -16.95 2.84 1.24
N HIS A 150 -17.13 3.89 2.04
CA HIS A 150 -16.43 5.17 1.87
C HIS A 150 -14.93 5.11 2.22
N TRP A 151 -14.52 4.09 2.97
CA TRP A 151 -13.12 3.82 3.31
C TRP A 151 -12.85 2.33 3.11
N ILE A 152 -12.04 2.03 2.11
CA ILE A 152 -11.63 0.68 1.73
C ILE A 152 -10.11 0.61 1.59
N HIS A 153 -9.61 -0.56 1.18
CA HIS A 153 -8.19 -0.76 0.88
C HIS A 153 -7.84 -0.13 -0.47
N ALA A 154 -6.57 0.18 -0.62
CA ALA A 154 -6.01 0.62 -1.88
C ALA A 154 -4.98 -0.39 -2.37
N ILE A 155 -5.00 -0.67 -3.67
CA ILE A 155 -4.05 -1.54 -4.34
C ILE A 155 -3.05 -0.68 -5.11
N TYR A 156 -1.77 -0.89 -4.84
CA TYR A 156 -0.67 -0.33 -5.62
C TYR A 156 0.08 -1.47 -6.30
N TYR A 157 0.78 -1.17 -7.39
CA TYR A 157 1.50 -2.17 -8.17
C TYR A 157 2.99 -1.81 -8.23
N PRO A 158 3.90 -2.79 -8.07
CA PRO A 158 5.31 -2.56 -8.31
C PRO A 158 5.54 -2.31 -9.80
N GLN A 159 6.50 -1.44 -10.11
CA GLN A 159 6.77 -1.06 -11.50
C GLN A 159 7.40 -2.21 -12.29
N GLN A 160 8.12 -3.09 -11.58
CA GLN A 160 8.65 -4.33 -12.12
C GLN A 160 8.28 -5.50 -11.20
N PRO A 161 7.90 -6.65 -11.77
CA PRO A 161 7.66 -7.84 -10.98
C PRO A 161 8.94 -8.26 -10.25
N LYS A 162 8.82 -8.55 -8.96
CA LYS A 162 9.92 -9.05 -8.12
C LYS A 162 9.59 -10.45 -7.62
N ILE A 163 10.40 -11.43 -8.02
CA ILE A 163 10.34 -12.78 -7.45
C ILE A 163 11.20 -12.81 -6.19
N VAL A 164 10.65 -13.37 -5.12
CA VAL A 164 11.29 -13.53 -3.80
C VAL A 164 11.21 -14.98 -3.34
N LYS A 165 12.18 -15.41 -2.55
CA LYS A 165 12.16 -16.68 -1.81
C LYS A 165 11.74 -16.45 -0.36
N ALA A 166 11.34 -17.52 0.33
CA ALA A 166 11.09 -17.45 1.75
C ALA A 166 12.37 -17.01 2.49
N LYS A 167 12.21 -16.06 3.40
CA LYS A 167 13.25 -15.38 4.18
C LYS A 167 14.15 -14.43 3.39
N ASP A 168 13.87 -14.18 2.10
CA ASP A 168 14.52 -13.08 1.41
C ASP A 168 14.17 -11.76 2.09
N GLN A 169 15.09 -10.81 2.01
CA GLN A 169 14.89 -9.45 2.47
C GLN A 169 14.84 -8.52 1.27
N VAL A 170 13.82 -7.65 1.24
CA VAL A 170 13.66 -6.64 0.20
C VAL A 170 13.66 -5.24 0.81
N SER A 171 13.99 -4.26 -0.03
CA SER A 171 13.77 -2.86 0.29
C SER A 171 12.42 -2.42 -0.27
N LEU A 172 11.70 -1.60 0.48
CA LEU A 172 10.45 -0.97 0.05
C LEU A 172 10.68 0.54 -0.04
N TYR A 173 10.64 1.06 -1.26
CA TYR A 173 10.59 2.48 -1.52
C TYR A 173 9.18 2.99 -1.21
N CYS A 174 9.07 4.02 -0.37
CA CYS A 174 7.83 4.65 0.02
C CYS A 174 7.93 6.15 -0.26
N PHE A 175 6.95 6.69 -0.96
CA PHE A 175 6.83 8.11 -1.22
C PHE A 175 5.40 8.57 -0.97
N HIS A 176 5.26 9.81 -0.50
CA HIS A 176 4.01 10.53 -0.61
C HIS A 176 4.25 12.01 -0.89
N ASP A 177 3.31 12.61 -1.60
CA ASP A 177 3.13 14.06 -1.61
C ASP A 177 1.91 14.46 -0.77
N GLU A 178 1.33 15.63 -1.00
CA GLU A 178 0.18 16.15 -0.24
C GLU A 178 -1.09 15.31 -0.46
N TYR A 179 -1.20 14.62 -1.59
CA TYR A 179 -2.43 13.94 -2.03
C TYR A 179 -2.22 12.48 -2.44
N SER A 180 -1.00 12.08 -2.76
CA SER A 180 -0.69 10.82 -3.42
C SER A 180 0.32 10.00 -2.62
N LEU A 181 0.15 8.68 -2.68
CA LEU A 181 1.10 7.70 -2.15
C LEU A 181 1.71 6.92 -3.32
N TYR A 182 2.94 6.47 -3.14
CA TYR A 182 3.62 5.60 -4.09
C TYR A 182 4.51 4.60 -3.36
N PHE A 183 4.50 3.36 -3.84
CA PHE A 183 5.28 2.27 -3.28
C PHE A 183 5.93 1.49 -4.42
N ASP A 184 7.19 1.10 -4.23
CA ASP A 184 7.88 0.20 -5.16
C ASP A 184 8.89 -0.69 -4.44
N VAL A 185 9.21 -1.85 -5.03
CA VAL A 185 10.23 -2.75 -4.48
C VAL A 185 11.61 -2.35 -4.98
N GLY A 186 12.50 -1.99 -4.06
CA GLY A 186 13.86 -1.58 -4.35
C GLY A 186 14.29 -0.37 -3.55
N THR A 187 15.40 0.23 -3.98
CA THR A 187 16.03 1.38 -3.34
C THR A 187 15.88 2.67 -4.15
N LEU A 188 15.19 2.64 -5.29
CA LEU A 188 14.99 3.79 -6.17
C LEU A 188 13.54 3.79 -6.68
N PRO A 189 12.93 4.97 -6.87
CA PRO A 189 11.66 5.06 -7.59
C PRO A 189 11.88 4.68 -9.05
N PHE A 190 10.91 4.00 -9.65
CA PHE A 190 10.93 3.71 -11.09
C PHE A 190 9.96 4.64 -11.85
N PRO A 191 10.37 5.23 -12.99
CA PRO A 191 11.71 5.16 -13.56
C PRO A 191 12.71 6.04 -12.77
N SER A 192 13.94 5.54 -12.59
CA SER A 192 15.05 6.24 -11.92
C SER A 192 15.55 7.51 -12.63
N LYS A 193 14.84 7.93 -13.69
CA LYS A 193 15.01 9.22 -14.36
C LYS A 193 13.83 10.08 -13.97
N SER A 194 14.12 11.04 -13.09
CA SER A 194 13.30 12.20 -12.74
C SER A 194 12.19 12.45 -13.76
N PHE A 195 10.94 12.21 -13.36
CA PHE A 195 9.82 12.93 -13.96
C PHE A 195 10.10 14.41 -13.73
N THR A 196 10.66 15.11 -14.72
CA THR A 196 10.55 16.57 -14.78
C THR A 196 9.09 16.86 -15.10
N PRO A 197 8.31 17.42 -14.16
CA PRO A 197 6.98 17.89 -14.49
C PRO A 197 7.16 19.00 -15.53
N THR A 198 6.60 18.82 -16.71
CA THR A 198 6.42 19.91 -17.69
C THR A 198 5.33 20.85 -17.22
#